data_AF-A0A3B1CJM5-F1
#
_entry.id   AF-A0A3B1CJM5-F1
#
_cell.length_a   1.000
_cell.length_b   1.000
_cell.length_c   1.000
_cell.angle_alpha   90.00
_cell.angle_beta   90.00
_cell.angle_gamma   90.00
#
_symmetry.space_group_name_H-M   'P 1'
#
loop_
_entity.id
_entity.type
_entity.pdbx_description
1 polymer ?
#
loop_
_entity_poly.entity_id
_entity_poly.type
_entity_poly.pdbx_seq_one_letter_code
_entity_poly.pdbx_strand_id
1 'polypeptide(L)'
;MPIRLIAFLAIVLGVFLYITYYNPGVSPLNLGQAIEINFPISVIMAVSFITGVVSVMLLYFQDTLVDAIRGATKSARERKAERARRSYEAGAQRLLIEKRKEAKKFFKKALSYDADNVPALVALGRMEREEGLSLQAIETHSKAKGIDSSNISNLLELAEDYI
;
A
#
# COMPACT_ATOMS: atom_id res chain seq x y z
N MET A 1 1.88 7.68 24.08
CA MET A 1 1.72 9.00 23.44
C MET A 1 0.42 9.73 23.80
N PRO A 2 -0.80 9.14 23.74
CA PRO A 2 -2.03 9.92 23.90
C PRO A 2 -2.21 10.51 25.31
N ILE A 3 -1.84 9.77 26.35
CA ILE A 3 -1.98 10.22 27.76
C ILE A 3 -1.13 11.47 28.05
N ARG A 4 0.10 11.53 27.53
CA ARG A 4 0.99 12.70 27.73
C ARG A 4 0.47 13.94 27.00
N LEU A 5 -0.11 13.76 25.81
CA LEU A 5 -0.72 14.83 25.03
C LEU A 5 -1.99 15.38 25.70
N ILE A 6 -2.85 14.48 26.20
CA ILE A 6 -4.07 14.86 26.92
C ILE A 6 -3.72 15.63 28.21
N ALA A 7 -2.73 15.14 28.97
CA ALA A 7 -2.27 15.85 30.18
C ALA A 7 -1.69 17.24 29.85
N PHE A 8 -0.89 17.36 28.78
CA PHE A 8 -0.36 18.63 28.32
C PHE A 8 -1.48 19.61 27.92
N LEU A 9 -2.46 19.16 27.12
CA LEU A 9 -3.62 19.97 26.73
C LEU A 9 -4.46 20.42 27.93
N ALA A 10 -4.66 19.55 28.92
CA ALA A 10 -5.38 19.88 30.14
C ALA A 10 -4.66 20.96 30.97
N ILE A 11 -3.32 20.90 31.06
CA ILE A 11 -2.50 21.92 31.72
C ILE A 11 -2.63 23.26 30.99
N VAL A 12 -2.49 23.25 29.66
CA VAL A 12 -2.61 24.48 28.85
C VAL A 12 -4.00 25.10 29.00
N LEU A 13 -5.06 24.30 28.95
CA LEU A 13 -6.43 24.77 29.17
C LEU A 13 -6.59 25.40 30.56
N GLY A 14 -6.04 24.77 31.60
CA GLY A 14 -6.04 25.31 32.96
C GLY A 14 -5.34 26.68 33.06
N VAL A 15 -4.21 26.86 32.37
CA VAL A 15 -3.50 28.15 32.30
C VAL A 15 -4.37 29.22 31.63
N PHE A 16 -5.04 28.90 30.54
CA PHE A 16 -5.94 29.85 29.86
C PHE A 16 -7.14 30.25 30.72
N LEU A 17 -7.74 29.30 31.45
CA LEU A 17 -8.83 29.58 32.39
C LEU A 17 -8.35 30.47 33.55
N TYR A 18 -7.16 30.19 34.09
CA TYR A 18 -6.54 31.00 35.14
C TYR A 18 -6.31 32.44 34.66
N ILE A 19 -5.74 32.64 33.47
CA ILE A 19 -5.53 33.97 32.90
C ILE A 19 -6.88 34.67 32.66
N THR A 20 -7.90 33.97 32.19
CA THR A 20 -9.25 34.54 31.97
C THR A 20 -9.85 35.05 33.28
N TYR A 21 -9.68 34.30 34.37
CA TYR A 21 -10.21 34.66 35.68
C TYR A 21 -9.55 35.93 36.24
N TYR A 22 -8.23 36.08 36.09
CA TYR A 22 -7.48 37.23 36.62
C TYR A 22 -7.35 38.41 35.65
N ASN A 23 -7.59 38.20 34.36
CA ASN A 23 -7.52 39.23 33.33
C ASN A 23 -8.84 39.28 32.54
N PRO A 24 -9.87 39.97 33.07
CA PRO A 24 -11.18 40.10 32.43
C PRO A 24 -11.16 41.09 31.25
N GLY A 25 -9.98 41.47 30.75
CA GLY A 25 -9.83 42.35 29.60
C GLY A 25 -10.57 41.79 28.39
N VAL A 26 -11.66 42.45 28.02
CA VAL A 26 -12.42 42.17 26.80
C VAL A 26 -11.92 43.05 25.68
N SER A 27 -11.74 42.47 24.51
CA SER A 27 -11.42 43.21 23.29
C SER A 27 -12.63 43.18 22.36
N PRO A 28 -13.12 44.34 21.88
CA PRO A 28 -14.19 44.38 20.90
C PRO A 28 -13.65 43.86 19.57
N LEU A 29 -14.24 42.76 19.10
CA LEU A 29 -13.94 42.19 17.81
C LEU A 29 -15.04 42.61 16.84
N ASN A 30 -14.68 43.51 15.92
CA ASN A 30 -15.63 44.09 14.98
C ASN A 30 -15.75 43.17 13.77
N LEU A 31 -16.86 42.43 13.68
CA LEU A 31 -17.19 41.61 12.52
C LEU A 31 -18.05 42.43 11.56
N GLY A 32 -17.41 43.04 10.57
CA GLY A 32 -18.07 43.94 9.62
C GLY A 32 -18.36 45.33 10.22
N GLN A 33 -19.40 46.01 9.74
CA GLN A 33 -19.73 47.39 10.15
C GLN A 33 -20.75 47.49 11.30
N ALA A 34 -21.38 46.38 11.73
CA ALA A 34 -22.54 46.44 12.62
C ALA A 34 -22.55 45.43 13.78
N ILE A 35 -21.55 44.54 13.90
CA ILE A 35 -21.51 43.51 14.95
C ILE A 35 -20.22 43.66 15.74
N GLU A 36 -20.32 44.14 16.99
CA GLU A 36 -19.24 44.15 17.96
C GLU A 36 -19.42 42.99 18.94
N ILE A 37 -18.50 42.02 18.92
CA ILE A 37 -18.50 40.92 19.89
C ILE A 37 -17.29 41.08 20.81
N ASN A 38 -17.55 41.26 22.11
CA ASN A 38 -16.52 41.41 23.11
C ASN A 38 -16.02 40.04 23.57
N PHE A 39 -14.82 39.66 23.14
CA PHE A 39 -14.18 38.42 23.58
C PHE A 39 -13.07 38.69 24.61
N PRO A 40 -12.93 37.86 25.65
CA PRO A 40 -11.74 37.89 26.49
C PRO A 40 -10.49 37.59 25.67
N ILE A 41 -9.41 38.33 25.89
CA ILE A 41 -8.14 38.17 25.15
C ILE A 41 -7.59 36.74 25.27
N SER A 42 -7.81 36.10 26.43
CA SER A 42 -7.45 34.71 26.68
C SER A 42 -8.10 33.71 25.71
N VAL A 43 -9.33 33.97 25.25
CA VAL A 43 -10.03 33.12 24.29
C VAL A 43 -9.36 33.19 22.92
N ILE A 44 -8.98 34.40 22.48
CA ILE A 44 -8.28 34.60 21.21
C ILE A 44 -6.91 33.89 21.25
N MET A 45 -6.16 34.05 22.35
CA MET A 45 -4.89 33.34 22.52
C MET A 45 -5.04 31.82 22.56
N ALA A 46 -6.08 31.30 23.21
CA ALA A 46 -6.38 29.87 23.26
C ALA A 46 -6.67 29.33 21.85
N VAL A 47 -7.48 30.04 21.05
CA VAL A 47 -7.77 29.66 19.67
C VAL A 47 -6.50 29.62 18.83
N SER A 48 -5.66 30.67 18.87
CA SER A 48 -4.39 30.69 18.13
C SER A 48 -3.44 29.55 18.54
N PHE A 49 -3.36 29.24 19.83
CA PHE A 49 -2.56 28.12 20.32
C PHE A 49 -3.10 26.78 19.82
N ILE A 50 -4.42 26.55 19.92
CA ILE A 50 -5.07 25.33 19.43
C ILE A 50 -4.84 25.17 17.93
N THR A 51 -4.97 26.24 17.14
CA THR A 51 -4.69 26.19 15.70
C THR A 51 -3.26 25.75 15.41
N GLY A 52 -2.28 26.24 16.17
CA GLY A 52 -0.88 25.80 16.05
C GLY A 52 -0.68 24.32 16.36
N VAL A 53 -1.24 23.84 17.48
CA VAL A 53 -1.16 22.42 17.88
C VAL A 53 -1.82 21.51 16.84
N VAL A 54 -3.01 21.89 16.36
CA VAL A 54 -3.73 21.15 15.31
C VAL A 54 -2.92 21.11 14.02
N SER A 55 -2.29 22.22 13.64
CA SER A 55 -1.44 22.29 12.43
C SER A 55 -0.25 21.35 12.53
N VAL A 56 0.48 21.37 13.65
CA VAL A 56 1.60 20.45 13.89
C VAL A 56 1.12 18.99 13.90
N MET A 57 -0.01 18.71 14.54
CA MET A 57 -0.59 17.36 14.58
C MET A 57 -0.97 16.85 13.18
N LEU A 58 -1.53 17.72 12.33
CA LEU A 58 -1.84 17.41 10.93
C LEU A 58 -0.59 17.08 10.13
N LEU A 59 0.50 17.84 10.30
CA LEU A 59 1.78 17.57 9.64
C LEU A 59 2.33 16.19 10.04
N TYR A 60 2.33 15.86 11.34
CA TYR A 60 2.76 14.52 11.81
C TYR A 60 1.85 13.38 11.31
N PHE A 61 0.56 13.65 11.10
CA PHE A 61 -0.39 12.63 10.66
C PHE A 61 -0.16 12.23 9.19
N GLN A 62 0.35 13.14 8.37
CA GLN A 62 0.64 12.87 6.96
C GLN A 62 1.66 11.73 6.80
N ASP A 63 2.76 11.77 7.56
CA ASP A 63 3.81 10.75 7.49
C ASP A 63 3.29 9.37 7.93
N THR A 64 2.52 9.34 9.02
CA THR A 64 1.95 8.09 9.56
C THR A 64 0.96 7.45 8.57
N LEU A 65 0.15 8.27 7.88
CA LEU A 65 -0.77 7.78 6.84
C LEU A 65 -0.02 7.23 5.63
N VAL A 66 1.01 7.92 5.16
CA VAL A 66 1.81 7.49 4.01
C VAL A 66 2.47 6.14 4.30
N ASP A 67 3.06 5.98 5.48
CA ASP A 67 3.72 4.74 5.87
C ASP A 67 2.72 3.59 6.08
N ALA A 68 1.54 3.87 6.64
CA ALA A 68 0.47 2.89 6.77
C ALA A 68 -0.03 2.39 5.39
N ILE A 69 -0.22 3.30 4.42
CA ILE A 69 -0.65 2.96 3.06
C ILE A 69 0.44 2.16 2.34
N ARG A 70 1.71 2.59 2.43
CA ARG A 70 2.86 1.88 1.83
C ARG A 70 3.04 0.48 2.44
N GLY A 71 2.85 0.34 3.76
CA GLY A 71 2.88 -0.95 4.44
C GLY A 71 1.74 -1.88 4.01
N ALA A 72 0.52 -1.34 3.89
CA ALA A 72 -0.63 -2.09 3.43
C ALA A 72 -0.45 -2.59 1.98
N THR A 73 0.04 -1.75 1.07
CA THR A 73 0.28 -2.14 -0.33
C THR A 73 1.41 -3.14 -0.46
N LYS A 74 2.52 -2.96 0.28
CA LYS A 74 3.63 -3.91 0.33
C LYS A 74 3.19 -5.28 0.84
N SER A 75 2.50 -5.33 1.97
CA SER A 75 2.00 -6.58 2.56
C SER A 75 0.97 -7.27 1.65
N ALA A 76 0.14 -6.51 0.93
CA ALA A 76 -0.78 -7.06 -0.06
C ALA A 76 -0.05 -7.68 -1.25
N ARG A 77 1.02 -7.03 -1.73
CA ARG A 77 1.88 -7.55 -2.82
C ARG A 77 2.62 -8.82 -2.39
N GLU A 78 3.20 -8.83 -1.20
CA GLU A 78 3.86 -10.02 -0.63
C GLU A 78 2.89 -11.19 -0.49
N ARG A 79 1.68 -10.95 0.02
CA ARG A 79 0.63 -11.99 0.12
C ARG A 79 0.22 -12.53 -1.24
N LYS A 80 0.15 -11.69 -2.28
CA LYS A 80 -0.14 -12.14 -3.66
C LYS A 80 1.00 -12.99 -4.21
N ALA A 81 2.25 -12.53 -4.07
CA ALA A 81 3.44 -13.27 -4.51
C ALA A 81 3.57 -14.63 -3.81
N GLU A 82 3.31 -14.69 -2.50
CA GLU A 82 3.31 -15.95 -1.74
C GLU A 82 2.21 -16.92 -2.23
N ARG A 83 1.00 -16.42 -2.52
CA ARG A 83 -0.08 -17.26 -3.10
C ARG A 83 0.26 -17.76 -4.50
N ALA A 84 0.91 -16.92 -5.30
CA ALA A 84 1.40 -17.31 -6.62
C ALA A 84 2.45 -18.42 -6.49
N ARG A 85 3.45 -18.23 -5.62
CA ARG A 85 4.49 -19.22 -5.32
C ARG A 85 3.92 -20.56 -4.86
N ARG A 86 3.02 -20.56 -3.88
CA ARG A 86 2.36 -21.80 -3.41
C ARG A 86 1.59 -22.51 -4.52
N SER A 87 0.92 -21.74 -5.38
CA SER A 87 0.19 -22.31 -6.51
C SER A 87 1.14 -22.91 -7.54
N TYR A 88 2.28 -22.26 -7.81
CA TYR A 88 3.34 -22.79 -8.66
C TYR A 88 3.93 -24.08 -8.09
N GLU A 89 4.30 -24.10 -6.81
CA GLU A 89 4.85 -25.29 -6.14
C GLU A 89 3.88 -26.47 -6.19
N ALA A 90 2.58 -26.22 -5.97
CA ALA A 90 1.54 -27.24 -6.13
C ALA A 90 1.43 -27.75 -7.57
N GLY A 91 1.57 -26.87 -8.56
CA GLY A 91 1.59 -27.24 -9.98
C GLY A 91 2.80 -28.12 -10.33
N ALA A 92 3.98 -27.74 -9.86
CA ALA A 92 5.21 -28.49 -10.05
C ALA A 92 5.12 -29.89 -9.41
N GLN A 93 4.57 -30.01 -8.20
CA GLN A 93 4.31 -31.30 -7.56
C GLN A 93 3.35 -32.19 -8.38
N ARG A 94 2.29 -31.62 -8.95
CA ARG A 94 1.36 -32.39 -9.79
C ARG A 94 1.99 -32.81 -11.12
N LEU A 95 2.89 -31.99 -11.66
CA LEU A 95 3.64 -32.34 -12.86
C LEU A 95 4.59 -33.53 -12.61
N LEU A 96 5.23 -33.59 -11.43
CA LEU A 96 6.08 -34.73 -11.02
C LEU A 96 5.31 -36.05 -10.92
N ILE A 97 4.01 -36.01 -10.65
CA ILE A 97 3.13 -37.20 -10.56
C ILE A 97 2.34 -37.37 -11.88
N GLU A 98 2.84 -36.80 -12.97
CA GLU A 98 2.27 -36.84 -14.34
C GLU A 98 0.81 -36.35 -14.47
N LYS A 99 0.29 -35.64 -13.46
CA LYS A 99 -1.06 -35.06 -13.48
C LYS A 99 -1.07 -33.72 -14.24
N ARG A 100 -0.76 -33.78 -15.53
CA ARG A 100 -0.60 -32.61 -16.43
C ARG A 100 -1.79 -31.64 -16.38
N LYS A 101 -3.03 -32.13 -16.50
CA LYS A 101 -4.23 -31.26 -16.46
C LYS A 101 -4.34 -30.45 -15.16
N GLU A 102 -3.99 -31.07 -14.03
CA GLU A 102 -4.03 -30.40 -12.73
C GLU A 102 -2.88 -29.42 -12.57
N ALA A 103 -1.67 -29.79 -13.01
CA ALA A 103 -0.51 -28.90 -13.03
C ALA A 103 -0.81 -27.60 -13.80
N LYS A 104 -1.41 -27.72 -15.01
CA LYS A 104 -1.82 -26.57 -15.83
C LYS A 104 -2.79 -25.64 -15.10
N LYS A 105 -3.75 -26.22 -14.35
CA LYS A 105 -4.69 -25.45 -13.52
C LYS A 105 -3.99 -24.67 -12.41
N PHE A 106 -3.00 -25.28 -11.76
CA PHE A 106 -2.22 -24.63 -10.71
C PHE A 106 -1.28 -23.54 -11.23
N PHE A 107 -0.66 -23.74 -12.40
CA PHE A 107 0.15 -22.69 -13.04
C PHE A 107 -0.70 -21.49 -13.47
N LYS A 108 -1.86 -21.73 -14.10
CA LYS A 108 -2.82 -20.64 -14.41
C LYS A 108 -3.30 -19.93 -13.14
N LYS A 109 -3.48 -20.66 -12.04
CA LYS A 109 -3.83 -20.06 -10.73
C LYS A 109 -2.69 -19.21 -10.17
N ALA A 110 -1.42 -19.63 -10.32
CA ALA A 110 -0.27 -18.82 -9.95
C ALA A 110 -0.26 -17.49 -10.72
N LEU A 111 -0.48 -17.55 -12.04
CA LEU A 111 -0.56 -16.36 -12.91
C LEU A 111 -1.75 -15.45 -12.59
N SER A 112 -2.84 -15.99 -12.03
CA SER A 112 -3.97 -15.15 -11.57
C SER A 112 -3.64 -14.32 -10.32
N TYR A 113 -2.67 -14.75 -9.51
CA TYR A 113 -2.20 -14.00 -8.35
C TYR A 113 -1.04 -13.06 -8.69
N ASP A 114 -0.17 -13.49 -9.60
CA ASP A 114 0.98 -12.75 -10.08
C ASP A 114 1.20 -13.06 -11.56
N ALA A 115 0.78 -12.14 -12.43
CA ALA A 115 0.85 -12.30 -13.87
C ALA A 115 2.31 -12.35 -14.37
N ASP A 116 3.25 -11.81 -13.60
CA ASP A 116 4.66 -11.72 -13.94
C ASP A 116 5.48 -12.88 -13.34
N ASN A 117 4.82 -13.94 -12.87
CA ASN A 117 5.49 -15.11 -12.32
C ASN A 117 6.19 -15.91 -13.43
N VAL A 118 7.45 -15.56 -13.68
CA VAL A 118 8.31 -16.17 -14.72
C VAL A 118 8.36 -17.71 -14.62
N PRO A 119 8.58 -18.34 -13.44
CA PRO A 119 8.56 -19.80 -13.33
C PRO A 119 7.25 -20.44 -13.79
N ALA A 120 6.10 -19.84 -13.46
CA ALA A 120 4.80 -20.35 -13.87
C ALA A 120 4.55 -20.17 -15.38
N LEU A 121 5.01 -19.06 -15.98
CA LEU A 121 4.96 -18.85 -17.43
C LEU A 121 5.81 -19.89 -18.16
N VAL A 122 7.06 -20.10 -17.74
CA VAL A 122 7.95 -21.09 -18.36
C VAL A 122 7.37 -22.50 -18.26
N ALA A 123 6.88 -22.90 -17.08
CA ALA A 123 6.30 -24.23 -16.90
C ALA A 123 5.02 -24.42 -17.75
N LEU A 124 4.18 -23.38 -17.86
CA LEU A 124 2.98 -23.42 -18.69
C LEU A 124 3.32 -23.49 -20.19
N GLY A 125 4.28 -22.69 -20.65
CA GLY A 125 4.71 -22.68 -22.05
C GLY A 125 5.32 -24.02 -22.48
N ARG A 126 6.16 -24.64 -21.64
CA ARG A 126 6.68 -26.01 -21.90
C ARG A 126 5.55 -27.01 -22.08
N MET A 127 4.54 -26.96 -21.21
CA MET A 127 3.38 -27.84 -21.32
C MET A 127 2.56 -27.56 -22.58
N GLU A 128 2.41 -26.30 -22.98
CA GLU A 128 1.73 -25.91 -24.22
C GLU A 128 2.49 -26.42 -25.45
N ARG A 129 3.83 -26.33 -25.46
CA ARG A 129 4.68 -26.90 -26.50
C ARG A 129 4.53 -28.42 -26.57
N GLU A 130 4.60 -29.11 -25.44
CA GLU A 130 4.42 -30.57 -25.38
C GLU A 130 3.01 -31.03 -25.80
N GLU A 131 2.01 -30.17 -25.65
CA GLU A 131 0.63 -30.41 -26.13
C GLU A 131 0.45 -30.06 -27.63
N GLY A 132 1.50 -29.61 -28.33
CA GLY A 132 1.45 -29.21 -29.74
C GLY A 132 0.82 -27.83 -29.98
N LEU A 133 0.65 -27.03 -28.92
CA LEU A 133 0.06 -25.69 -28.97
C LEU A 133 1.14 -24.63 -29.20
N SER A 134 1.93 -24.77 -30.26
CA SER A 134 3.14 -23.96 -30.50
C SER A 134 2.91 -22.45 -30.46
N LEU A 135 1.80 -21.96 -31.01
CA LEU A 135 1.46 -20.52 -30.97
C LEU A 135 1.24 -20.01 -29.53
N GLN A 136 0.61 -20.82 -28.67
CA GLN A 136 0.37 -20.45 -27.26
C GLN A 136 1.69 -20.48 -26.48
N ALA A 137 2.52 -21.51 -26.71
CA ALA A 137 3.83 -21.62 -26.10
C ALA A 137 4.71 -20.39 -26.40
N ILE A 138 4.79 -19.98 -27.68
CA ILE A 138 5.52 -18.78 -28.11
C ILE A 138 5.01 -17.53 -27.39
N GLU A 139 3.68 -17.34 -27.31
CA GLU A 139 3.10 -16.18 -26.61
C GLU A 139 3.48 -16.18 -25.12
N THR A 140 3.36 -17.34 -24.47
CA THR A 140 3.64 -17.51 -23.05
C THR A 140 5.13 -17.32 -22.74
N HIS A 141 6.03 -17.91 -23.51
CA HIS A 141 7.48 -17.76 -23.36
C HIS A 141 7.97 -16.36 -23.76
N SER A 142 7.34 -15.70 -24.73
CA SER A 142 7.61 -14.31 -25.05
C SER A 142 7.27 -13.37 -23.89
N LYS A 143 6.18 -13.62 -23.14
CA LYS A 143 5.85 -12.88 -21.92
C LYS A 143 6.94 -13.07 -20.86
N ALA A 144 7.39 -14.31 -20.63
CA ALA A 144 8.47 -14.59 -19.69
C ALA A 144 9.78 -13.85 -20.04
N LYS A 145 10.16 -13.84 -21.32
CA LYS A 145 11.30 -13.06 -21.84
C LYS A 145 11.10 -11.55 -21.64
N GLY A 146 9.89 -11.05 -21.83
CA GLY A 146 9.58 -9.62 -21.64
C GLY A 146 9.80 -9.16 -20.20
N ILE A 147 9.56 -10.03 -19.22
CA ILE A 147 9.74 -9.75 -17.79
C ILE A 147 11.21 -9.85 -17.40
N ASP A 148 11.90 -10.91 -17.83
CA ASP A 148 13.31 -11.15 -17.54
C ASP A 148 14.05 -11.50 -18.83
N SER A 149 14.47 -10.44 -19.53
CA SER A 149 15.14 -10.50 -20.83
C SER A 149 16.61 -10.91 -20.74
N SER A 150 17.21 -10.80 -19.56
CA SER A 150 18.59 -11.20 -19.29
C SER A 150 18.75 -12.69 -18.98
N ASN A 151 17.65 -13.39 -18.69
CA ASN A 151 17.70 -14.77 -18.26
C ASN A 151 17.80 -15.71 -19.46
N ILE A 152 18.96 -16.35 -19.56
CA ILE A 152 19.32 -17.30 -20.61
C ILE A 152 18.29 -18.43 -20.70
N SER A 153 17.76 -18.93 -19.58
CA SER A 153 16.73 -19.97 -19.61
C SER A 153 15.50 -19.50 -20.37
N ASN A 154 14.97 -18.30 -20.09
CA ASN A 154 13.78 -17.79 -20.79
C ASN A 154 14.00 -17.65 -22.30
N LEU A 155 15.21 -17.26 -22.71
CA LEU A 155 15.58 -17.16 -24.11
C LEU A 155 15.66 -18.53 -24.80
N LEU A 156 16.23 -19.52 -24.11
CA LEU A 156 16.32 -20.89 -24.63
C LEU A 156 14.94 -21.52 -24.80
N GLU A 157 14.04 -21.34 -23.84
CA GLU A 157 12.67 -21.87 -23.93
C GLU A 157 11.93 -21.33 -25.14
N LEU A 158 12.00 -20.01 -25.37
CA LEU A 158 11.38 -19.38 -26.53
C LEU A 158 12.02 -19.85 -27.84
N ALA A 159 13.35 -20.04 -27.87
CA ALA A 159 14.05 -20.53 -29.05
C ALA A 159 13.63 -21.96 -29.39
N GLU A 160 13.44 -22.82 -28.38
CA GLU A 160 12.94 -24.19 -28.56
C GLU A 160 11.50 -24.23 -29.11
N ASP A 161 10.67 -23.21 -28.89
CA ASP A 161 9.32 -23.18 -29.46
C ASP A 161 9.29 -22.95 -30.99
N TYR A 162 10.38 -22.41 -31.55
CA TYR A 162 10.51 -22.13 -32.99
C TYR A 162 11.11 -23.28 -33.81
N ILE A 163 11.55 -24.36 -33.15
CA ILE A 163 12.15 -25.55 -33.77
C ILE A 163 11.08 -26.61 -34.00
#